data_AF-A0A6A0I2F5-F1
#
_entry.id   AF-A0A6A0I2F5-F1
#
_cell.length_a   1.000
_cell.length_b   1.000
_cell.length_c   1.000
_cell.angle_alpha   90.00
_cell.angle_beta   90.00
_cell.angle_gamma   90.00
#
_symmetry.space_group_name_H-M   'P 1'
#
loop_
_entity.id
_entity.type
_entity.pdbx_description
1 polymer ?
#
loop_
_entity_poly.entity_id
_entity_poly.type
_entity_poly.pdbx_seq_one_letter_code
_entity_poly.pdbx_strand_id
1 'polypeptide(L)'
;MKKTVLVLALITIVQGSSMALAQEKKLTFHAAGGASAPLSNQTFRDTFSVGANGSIGLDVRVSPKLVVGPELGYSAFGLDREGFLKLNEVEDTDDIKIKGGEMSVAGILGIAKFHLNTVEANTGFNLVAGAGLSASRIAKIAIETPEGDFEIASESASQFEIFDRGFVKE
;
A
#
# COMPACT_ATOMS: atom_id res chain seq x y z
N MET A 1 7.13 -17.34 -16.96
CA MET A 1 6.45 -16.20 -17.61
C MET A 1 6.07 -15.19 -16.53
N LYS A 2 6.56 -13.95 -16.58
CA LYS A 2 6.22 -12.92 -15.58
C LYS A 2 4.81 -12.41 -15.86
N LYS A 3 3.83 -12.75 -15.02
CA LYS A 3 2.46 -12.25 -15.11
C LYS A 3 2.40 -10.89 -14.42
N THR A 4 2.05 -9.84 -15.17
CA THR A 4 1.81 -8.50 -14.63
C THR A 4 0.37 -8.44 -14.13
N VAL A 5 0.18 -8.34 -12.82
CA VAL A 5 -1.16 -8.19 -12.21
C VAL A 5 -1.45 -6.71 -12.02
N LEU A 6 -2.52 -6.23 -12.63
CA LEU A 6 -3.01 -4.86 -12.48
C LEU A 6 -3.85 -4.79 -11.21
N VAL A 7 -3.29 -4.24 -10.12
CA VAL A 7 -4.03 -4.05 -8.86
C VAL A 7 -4.55 -2.63 -8.80
N LEU A 8 -5.88 -2.46 -8.79
CA LEU A 8 -6.56 -1.19 -8.57
C LEU A 8 -6.61 -0.93 -7.05
N ALA A 9 -5.56 -0.36 -6.49
CA ALA A 9 -5.52 0.01 -5.07
C ALA A 9 -6.19 1.38 -4.87
N LEU A 10 -7.38 1.40 -4.25
CA LEU A 10 -7.99 2.63 -3.74
C LEU A 10 -7.27 3.02 -2.45
N ILE A 11 -6.20 3.81 -2.56
CA ILE A 11 -5.45 4.30 -1.40
C ILE A 11 -6.08 5.61 -0.93
N THR A 12 -6.76 5.57 0.22
CA THR A 12 -7.23 6.79 0.89
C THR A 12 -6.11 7.31 1.79
N ILE A 13 -5.29 8.22 1.28
CA ILE A 13 -4.24 8.88 2.06
C ILE A 13 -4.85 10.11 2.75
N VAL A 14 -5.00 10.05 4.09
CA VAL A 14 -5.32 11.24 4.89
C VAL A 14 -4.01 11.95 5.23
N GLN A 15 -3.58 12.86 4.35
CA GLN A 15 -2.40 13.71 4.57
C GLN A 15 -2.81 15.00 5.27
N GLY A 16 -2.41 15.15 6.54
CA GLY A 16 -2.37 16.45 7.23
C GLY A 16 -1.11 17.20 6.82
N SER A 17 -1.25 18.32 6.11
CA SER A 17 -0.14 19.20 5.76
C SER A 17 -0.26 20.54 6.47
N SER A 18 0.81 20.93 7.16
CA SER A 18 0.99 22.28 7.67
C SER A 18 1.20 23.23 6.50
N MET A 19 0.21 24.07 6.21
CA MET A 19 0.28 25.04 5.11
C MET A 19 1.22 26.19 5.48
N ALA A 20 2.50 26.09 5.13
CA ALA A 20 3.34 27.29 5.10
C ALA A 20 2.96 28.13 3.87
N LEU A 21 2.24 29.23 4.12
CA LEU A 21 2.04 30.44 3.29
C LEU A 21 2.15 30.29 1.76
N ALA A 22 1.01 30.54 1.11
CA ALA A 22 0.81 30.66 -0.33
C ALA A 22 1.91 31.45 -1.05
N GLN A 23 2.91 30.74 -1.56
CA GLN A 23 3.70 31.19 -2.70
C GLN A 23 3.03 30.61 -3.95
N GLU A 24 2.73 31.44 -4.96
CA GLU A 24 2.19 31.07 -6.28
C GLU A 24 3.17 30.19 -7.10
N LYS A 25 3.84 29.23 -6.47
CA LYS A 25 4.68 28.28 -7.17
C LYS A 25 3.78 27.35 -7.95
N LYS A 26 3.68 27.61 -9.25
CA LYS A 26 3.01 26.75 -10.24
C LYS A 26 3.51 25.30 -10.17
N LEU A 27 4.76 25.10 -9.71
CA LEU A 27 5.38 23.79 -9.49
C LEU A 27 5.90 23.69 -8.06
N THR A 28 5.50 22.66 -7.33
CA THR A 28 5.94 22.35 -5.97
C THR A 28 6.48 20.92 -5.91
N PHE A 29 7.49 20.68 -5.09
CA PHE A 29 7.96 19.33 -4.76
C PHE A 29 7.43 18.94 -3.39
N HIS A 30 7.00 17.70 -3.23
CA HIS A 30 6.60 17.15 -1.93
C HIS A 30 7.26 15.82 -1.64
N ALA A 31 7.43 15.55 -0.36
CA ALA A 31 7.76 14.25 0.19
C ALA A 31 6.81 13.98 1.37
N ALA A 32 6.30 12.76 1.46
CA ALA A 32 5.41 12.33 2.53
C ALA A 32 5.82 10.95 3.04
N GLY A 33 5.46 10.65 4.28
CA GLY A 33 5.68 9.35 4.90
C GLY A 33 4.62 9.07 5.94
N GLY A 34 4.40 7.80 6.25
CA GLY A 34 3.35 7.38 7.16
C GLY A 34 3.25 5.86 7.27
N ALA A 35 2.05 5.40 7.56
CA ALA A 35 1.72 3.99 7.70
C ALA A 35 0.61 3.59 6.72
N SER A 36 0.74 2.41 6.12
CA SER A 36 -0.25 1.78 5.24
C SER A 36 -0.89 0.61 5.97
N ALA A 37 -2.21 0.63 6.08
CA ALA A 37 -2.97 -0.52 6.50
C ALA A 37 -3.31 -1.41 5.29
N PRO A 38 -3.27 -2.73 5.42
CA PRO A 38 -3.78 -3.62 4.41
C PRO A 38 -5.31 -3.51 4.39
N LEU A 39 -5.88 -2.98 3.31
CA LEU A 39 -7.33 -2.77 3.15
C LEU A 39 -7.92 -3.48 1.92
N SER A 40 -7.18 -4.44 1.35
CA SER A 40 -7.61 -5.25 0.20
C SER A 40 -8.57 -6.37 0.66
N ASN A 41 -8.51 -7.54 0.00
CA ASN A 41 -9.27 -8.72 0.39
C ASN A 41 -8.89 -9.21 1.80
N GLN A 42 -9.79 -9.98 2.40
CA GLN A 42 -9.63 -10.46 3.78
C GLN A 42 -8.33 -11.24 3.97
N THR A 43 -7.95 -12.09 3.02
CA THR A 43 -6.71 -12.85 3.16
C THR A 43 -5.46 -11.97 3.20
N PHE A 44 -5.41 -10.90 2.41
CA PHE A 44 -4.32 -9.93 2.46
C PHE A 44 -4.28 -9.20 3.81
N ARG A 45 -5.44 -8.88 4.38
CA ARG A 45 -5.55 -8.25 5.71
C ARG A 45 -5.11 -9.18 6.84
N ASP A 46 -5.36 -10.46 6.67
CA ASP A 46 -4.99 -11.50 7.64
C ASP A 46 -3.54 -11.99 7.43
N THR A 47 -2.91 -11.73 6.27
CA THR A 47 -1.53 -12.15 6.00
C THR A 47 -0.51 -11.07 6.34
N PHE A 48 -0.87 -9.80 6.19
CA PHE A 48 0.06 -8.69 6.32
C PHE A 48 -0.36 -7.75 7.44
N SER A 49 0.62 -7.19 8.13
CA SER A 49 0.42 -6.18 9.16
C SER A 49 0.54 -4.77 8.57
N VAL A 50 0.12 -3.77 9.35
CA VAL A 50 0.38 -2.36 9.04
C VAL A 50 1.88 -2.16 8.85
N GLY A 51 2.26 -1.43 7.82
CA GLY A 51 3.67 -1.14 7.58
C GLY A 51 3.93 0.27 7.08
N ALA A 52 5.21 0.60 6.88
CA ALA A 52 5.63 1.95 6.56
C ALA A 52 5.34 2.30 5.09
N ASN A 53 5.00 3.56 4.83
CA ASN A 53 4.89 4.09 3.49
C ASN A 53 5.63 5.42 3.34
N GLY A 54 5.95 5.73 2.09
CA GLY A 54 6.55 7.00 1.71
C GLY A 54 6.25 7.32 0.26
N SER A 55 6.22 8.62 -0.05
CA SER A 55 6.09 9.08 -1.42
C SER A 55 6.85 10.38 -1.67
N ILE A 56 7.21 10.58 -2.93
CA ILE A 56 7.78 11.83 -3.43
C ILE A 56 7.05 12.21 -4.71
N GLY A 57 6.84 13.50 -4.94
CA GLY A 57 6.10 13.93 -6.12
C GLY A 57 6.35 15.37 -6.52
N LEU A 58 5.84 15.69 -7.71
CA LEU A 58 5.85 17.02 -8.28
C LEU A 58 4.41 17.47 -8.51
N ASP A 59 4.04 18.57 -7.89
CA ASP A 59 2.70 19.11 -7.87
C ASP A 59 2.62 20.35 -8.77
N VAL A 60 1.69 20.35 -9.71
CA VAL A 60 1.34 21.50 -10.54
C VAL A 60 -0.01 22.06 -10.11
N ARG A 61 -0.04 23.34 -9.75
CA ARG A 61 -1.30 24.02 -9.39
C ARG A 61 -2.05 24.41 -10.65
N VAL A 62 -3.19 23.75 -10.90
CA VAL A 62 -4.08 24.01 -12.04
C VAL A 62 -5.09 25.10 -11.70
N SER A 63 -5.54 25.16 -10.45
CA SER A 63 -6.44 26.20 -9.95
C SER A 63 -6.16 26.48 -8.46
N PRO A 64 -6.74 27.53 -7.85
CA PRO A 64 -6.57 27.78 -6.41
C PRO A 64 -6.96 26.61 -5.51
N LYS A 65 -7.80 25.68 -5.99
CA LYS A 65 -8.27 24.52 -5.24
C LYS A 65 -7.74 23.19 -5.74
N LEU A 66 -7.18 23.13 -6.95
CA LEU A 66 -6.77 21.89 -7.59
C LEU A 66 -5.27 21.88 -7.89
N VAL A 67 -4.62 20.83 -7.40
CA VAL A 67 -3.22 20.50 -7.66
C VAL A 67 -3.17 19.11 -8.27
N VAL A 68 -2.39 18.92 -9.33
CA VAL A 68 -2.22 17.63 -9.98
C VAL A 68 -0.75 17.34 -10.22
N GLY A 69 -0.37 16.07 -10.26
CA GLY A 69 1.04 15.74 -10.43
C GLY A 69 1.33 14.25 -10.48
N PRO A 70 2.51 13.86 -10.97
CA PRO A 70 3.02 12.51 -10.75
C PRO A 70 3.56 12.35 -9.31
N GLU A 71 3.37 11.16 -8.76
CA GLU A 71 3.90 10.73 -7.48
C GLU A 71 4.54 9.34 -7.60
N LEU A 72 5.71 9.18 -7.00
CA LEU A 72 6.36 7.90 -6.79
C LEU A 72 6.09 7.48 -5.34
N GLY A 73 5.45 6.33 -5.17
CA GLY A 73 5.09 5.79 -3.86
C GLY A 73 5.82 4.48 -3.58
N TYR A 74 6.12 4.26 -2.30
CA TYR A 74 6.60 2.98 -1.78
C TYR A 74 5.83 2.64 -0.50
N SER A 75 5.43 1.38 -0.36
CA SER A 75 4.86 0.82 0.87
C SER A 75 5.56 -0.50 1.17
N ALA A 76 5.89 -0.72 2.44
CA ALA A 76 6.35 -2.01 2.94
C ALA A 76 5.36 -2.50 3.99
N PHE A 77 5.06 -3.80 3.96
CA PHE A 77 4.17 -4.49 4.88
C PHE A 77 4.92 -5.67 5.49
N GLY A 78 4.82 -5.84 6.81
CA GLY A 78 5.33 -7.02 7.50
C GLY A 78 4.38 -8.19 7.35
N LEU A 79 4.88 -9.41 7.47
CA LEU A 79 4.04 -10.59 7.64
C LEU A 79 3.36 -10.52 9.02
N ASP A 80 2.04 -10.70 9.06
CA ASP A 80 1.32 -10.96 10.30
C ASP A 80 1.42 -12.45 10.61
N ARG A 81 2.27 -12.82 11.59
CA ARG A 81 2.50 -14.23 11.95
C ARG A 81 1.22 -14.91 12.38
N GLU A 82 0.46 -14.29 13.28
CA GLU A 82 -0.74 -14.90 13.86
C GLU A 82 -1.78 -15.13 12.78
N GLY A 83 -2.04 -14.09 11.98
CA GLY A 83 -2.98 -14.18 10.88
C GLY A 83 -2.54 -15.16 9.78
N PHE A 84 -1.24 -15.19 9.43
CA PHE A 84 -0.68 -16.14 8.48
C PHE A 84 -0.81 -17.60 8.94
N LEU A 85 -0.46 -17.91 10.19
CA LEU A 85 -0.57 -19.27 10.73
C LEU A 85 -2.02 -19.73 10.81
N LYS A 86 -2.91 -18.85 11.27
CA LYS A 86 -4.36 -19.09 11.32
C LYS A 86 -4.95 -19.37 9.93
N LEU A 87 -4.52 -18.64 8.90
CA LEU A 87 -4.95 -18.85 7.52
C LEU A 87 -4.50 -20.21 6.96
N ASN A 88 -3.38 -20.73 7.44
CA ASN A 88 -2.83 -22.02 7.00
C ASN A 88 -3.20 -23.17 7.94
N GLU A 89 -4.11 -22.95 8.89
CA GLU A 89 -4.55 -23.95 9.87
C GLU A 89 -3.40 -24.56 10.69
N VAL A 90 -2.34 -23.77 10.91
CA VAL A 90 -1.19 -24.15 11.72
C VAL A 90 -1.34 -23.56 13.12
N GLU A 91 -1.20 -24.41 14.14
CA GLU A 91 -1.20 -23.96 15.54
C GLU A 91 0.04 -23.13 15.83
N ASP A 92 -0.16 -21.92 16.39
CA ASP A 92 0.95 -21.04 16.72
C ASP A 92 1.70 -21.58 17.95
N THR A 93 2.88 -22.13 17.71
CA THR A 93 3.77 -22.68 18.74
C THR A 93 5.11 -21.95 18.70
N ASP A 94 5.76 -21.82 19.86
CA ASP A 94 7.06 -21.12 19.99
C ASP A 94 8.18 -21.78 19.15
N ASP A 95 7.99 -23.05 18.78
CA ASP A 95 8.94 -23.85 18.02
C ASP A 95 8.91 -23.57 16.50
N ILE A 96 7.87 -22.90 16.00
CA ILE A 96 7.76 -22.51 14.59
C ILE A 96 8.47 -21.18 14.38
N LYS A 97 9.47 -21.16 13.50
CA LYS A 97 10.15 -19.92 13.08
C LYS A 97 9.79 -19.60 11.64
N ILE A 98 9.19 -18.43 11.45
CA ILE A 98 8.88 -17.89 10.14
C ILE A 98 9.87 -16.78 9.81
N LYS A 99 10.56 -16.91 8.67
CA LYS A 99 11.47 -15.90 8.13
C LYS A 99 10.98 -15.43 6.76
N GLY A 100 11.15 -14.14 6.51
CA GLY A 100 10.71 -13.50 5.26
C GLY A 100 9.21 -13.23 5.24
N GLY A 101 8.63 -13.24 4.04
CA GLY A 101 7.20 -12.95 3.84
C GLY A 101 6.85 -11.46 3.86
N GLU A 102 7.80 -10.55 4.00
CA GLU A 102 7.53 -9.13 3.88
C GLU A 102 7.12 -8.79 2.45
N MET A 103 6.14 -7.90 2.30
CA MET A 103 5.74 -7.38 1.00
C MET A 103 6.18 -5.94 0.83
N SER A 104 6.66 -5.60 -0.35
CA SER A 104 6.83 -4.21 -0.77
C SER A 104 6.05 -3.92 -2.04
N VAL A 105 5.56 -2.68 -2.15
CA VAL A 105 4.82 -2.15 -3.29
C VAL A 105 5.45 -0.82 -3.67
N ALA A 106 5.94 -0.73 -4.91
CA ALA A 106 6.40 0.53 -5.50
C ALA A 106 5.42 0.94 -6.60
N GLY A 107 5.13 2.22 -6.75
CA GLY A 107 4.18 2.69 -7.75
C GLY A 107 4.48 4.06 -8.29
N ILE A 108 3.95 4.31 -9.49
CA ILE A 108 3.91 5.62 -10.14
C ILE A 108 2.43 5.97 -10.30
N LEU A 109 2.00 7.06 -9.67
CA LEU A 109 0.62 7.51 -9.65
C LEU A 109 0.50 8.90 -10.27
N GLY A 110 -0.56 9.14 -11.03
CA GLY A 110 -1.08 10.48 -11.25
C GLY A 110 -2.05 10.81 -10.13
N ILE A 111 -1.79 11.91 -9.40
CA ILE A 111 -2.59 12.34 -8.26
C ILE A 111 -3.29 13.67 -8.56
N ALA A 112 -4.47 13.84 -7.98
CA ALA A 112 -5.22 15.08 -7.94
C ALA A 112 -5.59 15.39 -6.48
N LYS A 113 -5.16 16.55 -5.99
CA LYS A 113 -5.42 17.05 -4.64
C LYS A 113 -6.40 18.23 -4.73
N PHE A 114 -7.53 18.11 -4.05
CA PHE A 114 -8.56 19.14 -3.96
C PHE A 114 -8.59 19.74 -2.54
N HIS A 115 -8.27 21.03 -2.43
CA HIS A 115 -8.25 21.76 -1.16
C HIS A 115 -9.70 22.06 -0.70
N LEU A 116 -10.11 21.51 0.44
CA LEU A 116 -11.50 21.58 0.91
C LEU A 116 -11.85 22.89 1.61
N ASN A 117 -10.93 23.54 2.32
CA ASN A 117 -11.15 24.86 2.94
C ASN A 117 -9.82 25.52 3.34
N THR A 118 -9.74 26.83 3.10
CA THR A 118 -8.66 27.75 3.53
C THR A 118 -9.06 28.44 4.83
N VAL A 119 -9.30 27.69 5.91
CA VAL A 119 -9.57 28.29 7.23
C VAL A 119 -8.27 28.25 8.03
N GLU A 120 -7.70 29.44 8.20
CA GLU A 120 -6.53 29.78 9.03
C GLU A 120 -5.20 29.08 8.71
N ALA A 121 -4.12 29.83 8.94
CA ALA A 121 -2.86 29.76 8.23
C ALA A 121 -2.04 28.47 8.34
N ASN A 122 -2.48 27.42 9.05
CA ASN A 122 -1.60 26.30 9.39
C ASN A 122 -2.18 24.89 9.22
N THR A 123 -3.44 24.69 8.84
CA THR A 123 -3.98 23.32 8.64
C THR A 123 -4.97 23.29 7.48
N GLY A 124 -4.61 22.59 6.41
CA GLY A 124 -5.46 22.40 5.24
C GLY A 124 -5.97 20.97 5.14
N PHE A 125 -7.27 20.80 4.90
CA PHE A 125 -7.86 19.51 4.55
C PHE A 125 -7.88 19.34 3.04
N ASN A 126 -7.45 18.17 2.56
CA ASN A 126 -7.39 17.85 1.14
C ASN A 126 -8.13 16.54 0.86
N LEU A 127 -8.91 16.51 -0.22
CA LEU A 127 -9.28 15.25 -0.84
C LEU A 127 -8.19 14.88 -1.85
N VAL A 128 -7.69 13.66 -1.77
CA VAL A 128 -6.67 13.15 -2.70
C VAL A 128 -7.26 11.96 -3.45
N ALA A 129 -7.23 12.03 -4.77
CA ALA A 129 -7.54 10.91 -5.64
C ALA A 129 -6.31 10.61 -6.51
N GLY A 130 -6.02 9.34 -6.75
CA GLY A 130 -4.88 8.94 -7.55
C GLY A 130 -5.14 7.65 -8.30
N ALA A 131 -4.54 7.53 -9.47
CA ALA A 131 -4.55 6.31 -10.27
C ALA A 131 -3.16 6.11 -10.89
N GLY A 132 -2.75 4.86 -11.06
CA GLY A 132 -1.40 4.58 -11.53
C GLY A 132 -1.10 3.11 -11.69
N LEU A 133 0.19 2.85 -11.87
CA LEU A 133 0.75 1.51 -11.98
C LEU A 133 1.57 1.21 -10.74
N SER A 134 1.49 -0.02 -10.27
CA SER A 134 2.31 -0.51 -9.16
C SER A 134 2.94 -1.84 -9.50
N ALA A 135 4.08 -2.10 -8.87
CA ALA A 135 4.76 -3.38 -8.85
C ALA A 135 4.93 -3.81 -7.40
N SER A 136 4.55 -5.06 -7.11
CA SER A 136 4.71 -5.65 -5.79
C SER A 136 5.76 -6.75 -5.80
N ARG A 137 6.38 -6.96 -4.65
CA ARG A 137 7.29 -8.07 -4.37
C ARG A 137 6.97 -8.62 -2.99
N ILE A 138 6.87 -9.94 -2.88
CA ILE A 138 6.78 -10.65 -1.61
C ILE A 138 8.10 -11.40 -1.41
N ALA A 139 8.74 -11.26 -0.25
CA ALA A 139 9.92 -12.01 0.11
C ALA A 139 9.57 -13.50 0.29
N LYS A 140 10.50 -14.41 -0.04
CA LYS A 140 10.28 -15.85 0.13
C LYS A 140 9.99 -16.13 1.60
N ILE A 141 8.95 -16.92 1.86
CA ILE A 141 8.62 -17.39 3.21
C ILE A 141 9.38 -18.69 3.44
N ALA A 142 10.11 -18.75 4.55
CA ALA A 142 10.73 -19.97 5.04
C ALA A 142 10.14 -20.30 6.41
N ILE A 143 9.71 -21.55 6.59
CA ILE A 143 9.16 -22.06 7.85
C ILE A 143 10.10 -23.16 8.35
N GLU A 144 10.71 -22.93 9.50
CA GLU A 144 11.53 -23.93 10.20
C GLU A 144 10.66 -24.58 11.28
N THR A 145 10.58 -25.91 11.28
CA THR A 145 9.85 -26.70 12.29
C THR A 145 10.77 -27.73 12.94
N PRO A 146 10.47 -28.23 14.15
CA PRO A 146 11.26 -29.27 14.82
C PRO A 146 11.41 -30.57 14.01
N GLU A 147 10.47 -30.83 13.10
CA GLU A 147 10.38 -32.06 12.30
C GLU A 147 11.14 -31.97 10.96
N GLY A 148 11.70 -30.79 10.65
CA GLY A 148 12.47 -30.52 9.44
C GLY A 148 12.01 -29.26 8.71
N ASP A 149 12.89 -28.73 7.86
CA ASP A 149 12.60 -27.56 7.02
C ASP A 149 11.72 -27.96 5.85
N PHE A 150 10.59 -27.27 5.65
CA PHE A 150 9.77 -27.43 4.47
C PHE A 150 9.69 -26.09 3.71
N GLU A 151 10.02 -26.13 2.42
CA GLU A 151 9.80 -24.99 1.54
C GLU A 151 8.37 -25.02 1.01
N ILE A 152 7.57 -24.01 1.33
CA ILE A 152 6.32 -23.77 0.60
C ILE A 152 6.71 -23.28 -0.80
N ALA A 153 6.44 -24.10 -1.82
CA ALA A 153 6.72 -23.77 -3.21
C ALA A 153 6.11 -22.41 -3.57
N SER A 154 6.86 -21.55 -4.25
CA SER A 154 6.43 -20.20 -4.64
C SER A 154 5.12 -20.15 -5.45
N GLU A 155 4.66 -21.30 -5.95
CA GLU A 155 3.43 -21.42 -6.72
C GLU A 155 2.16 -21.20 -5.89
N SER A 156 2.12 -21.56 -4.60
CA SER A 156 0.95 -21.32 -3.73
C SER A 156 0.81 -19.86 -3.30
N ALA A 157 1.90 -19.09 -3.23
CA ALA A 157 1.85 -17.63 -3.06
C ALA A 157 1.35 -16.90 -4.33
N SER A 158 1.54 -17.52 -5.51
CA SER A 158 1.06 -17.00 -6.79
C SER A 158 -0.37 -17.42 -7.17
N GLN A 159 -0.97 -18.34 -6.39
CA GLN A 159 -2.38 -18.73 -6.49
C GLN A 159 -3.32 -17.88 -5.62
N PHE A 160 -2.84 -16.77 -5.06
CA PHE A 160 -3.71 -15.62 -4.80
C PHE A 160 -4.18 -15.02 -6.14
N GLU A 161 -4.94 -15.80 -6.91
CA GLU A 161 -5.92 -15.23 -7.82
C GLU A 161 -6.85 -14.40 -6.94
N ILE A 162 -6.61 -13.09 -6.94
CA ILE A 162 -7.62 -12.11 -6.56
C ILE A 162 -8.76 -12.37 -7.54
N PHE A 163 -9.68 -13.26 -7.15
CA PHE A 163 -10.93 -13.47 -7.85
C PHE A 163 -11.63 -12.12 -7.81
N ASP A 164 -11.53 -11.41 -8.93
CA ASP A 164 -12.47 -10.41 -9.38
C ASP A 164 -13.82 -11.12 -9.49
N ARG A 165 -14.51 -11.29 -8.35
CA ARG A 165 -15.96 -11.47 -8.37
C ARG A 165 -16.54 -10.11 -8.72
N GLY A 166 -16.47 -9.82 -10.01
CA GLY A 166 -17.39 -8.91 -10.65
C GLY A 166 -18.78 -9.24 -10.14
N PHE A 167 -19.45 -8.22 -9.64
CA PHE A 167 -20.88 -8.23 -9.40
C PHE A 167 -21.57 -8.71 -10.68
N VAL A 168 -22.05 -9.96 -10.68
CA VAL A 168 -23.23 -10.31 -11.47
C VAL A 168 -24.41 -10.09 -10.54
N LYS A 169 -25.14 -9.00 -10.81
CA LYS A 169 -26.53 -8.87 -10.35
C LYS A 169 -27.35 -9.90 -11.12
N GLU A 170 -28.11 -10.68 -10.34
CA GLU A 170 -29.19 -11.62 -10.68
C GLU A 170 -28.80 -12.89 -11.47
#